data_AF-A0A1X7SW63-F1
#
_entry.id   AF-A0A1X7SW63-F1
#
_cell.length_a   1.000
_cell.length_b   1.000
_cell.length_c   1.000
_cell.angle_alpha   90.00
_cell.angle_beta   90.00
_cell.angle_gamma   90.00
#
_symmetry.space_group_name_H-M   'P 1'
#
loop_
_entity.id
_entity.type
_entity.pdbx_description
1 polymer ?
#
loop_
_entity_poly.entity_id
_entity_poly.type
_entity_poly.pdbx_seq_one_letter_code
_entity_poly.pdbx_strand_id
1 'polypeptide(L)'
;MATQTSSCSSSLSLFSSPLTIEQLIDVLNLLERCGFPQRRWKELGLTLGLHKNTLDAIERNHPGDVYQCLTECLSQWLSRADNVDSKGGATFDSLSDALKSMNENAAADKLDQEKRNAIISGNDIKGTNDVHSTATGTNKLLIGGPSLSPIALMDIPDDRPAVSELIEFHELLIKGQLEESLPLLDADTIRKIRNTVNDHEGMSLLIRAFEEHPTLLHEMRVATGKIKGIKITKR
;
A
#
# COMPACT_ATOMS: atom_id res chain seq x y z
N MET A 1 -25.04 1.80 12.96
CA MET A 1 -23.81 2.60 12.75
C MET A 1 -22.64 1.69 13.06
N ALA A 2 -22.03 1.11 12.02
CA ALA A 2 -20.85 0.26 12.18
C ALA A 2 -19.61 1.14 11.96
N THR A 3 -18.83 1.27 13.03
CA THR A 3 -17.55 1.98 13.07
C THR A 3 -16.54 1.30 12.16
N GLN A 4 -15.99 2.07 11.21
CA GLN A 4 -14.79 1.74 10.46
C GLN A 4 -13.59 1.73 11.43
N THR A 5 -12.98 0.57 11.65
CA THR A 5 -11.78 0.44 12.49
C THR A 5 -10.61 -0.23 11.76
N SER A 6 -10.64 -0.36 10.42
CA SER A 6 -9.52 -0.99 9.68
C SER A 6 -8.43 -0.01 9.24
N SER A 7 -8.73 1.28 8.99
CA SER A 7 -7.72 2.26 8.54
C SER A 7 -6.64 2.57 9.57
N CYS A 8 -6.91 2.40 10.86
CA CYS A 8 -5.96 2.72 11.93
C CYS A 8 -4.87 1.64 12.11
N SER A 9 -5.15 0.37 11.82
CA SER A 9 -4.18 -0.72 11.98
C SER A 9 -3.03 -0.66 10.97
N SER A 10 -3.33 -0.36 9.70
CA SER A 10 -2.32 -0.22 8.63
C SER A 10 -1.44 1.02 8.84
N SER A 11 -2.01 2.09 9.39
CA SER A 11 -1.27 3.32 9.70
C SER A 11 -0.26 3.12 10.85
N LEU A 12 -0.54 2.22 11.79
CA LEU A 12 0.34 1.93 12.94
C LEU A 12 1.53 1.01 12.57
N SER A 13 1.34 0.06 11.64
CA SER A 13 2.43 -0.81 11.18
C SER A 13 3.47 -0.04 10.36
N LEU A 14 3.03 0.98 9.63
CA LEU A 14 3.87 1.85 8.80
C LEU A 14 4.97 2.52 9.64
N PHE A 15 4.67 3.03 10.83
CA PHE A 15 5.67 3.69 11.69
C PHE A 15 6.37 2.76 12.68
N SER A 16 6.14 1.45 12.58
CA SER A 16 6.84 0.43 13.36
C SER A 16 8.19 0.13 12.72
N SER A 17 9.26 0.08 13.52
CA SER A 17 10.60 -0.24 13.04
C SER A 17 10.95 -1.71 13.31
N PRO A 18 11.71 -2.37 12.41
CA PRO A 18 12.25 -1.87 11.15
C PRO A 18 11.25 -1.91 9.99
N LEU A 19 11.44 -1.03 9.01
CA LEU A 19 10.69 -1.09 7.75
C LEU A 19 11.16 -2.26 6.90
N THR A 20 10.23 -2.86 6.17
CA THR A 20 10.49 -3.97 5.25
C THR A 20 10.09 -3.61 3.83
N ILE A 21 10.51 -4.43 2.86
CA ILE A 21 10.16 -4.25 1.45
C ILE A 21 8.65 -4.23 1.19
N GLU A 22 7.85 -4.86 2.05
CA GLU A 22 6.38 -4.87 1.96
C GLU A 22 5.78 -3.47 2.09
N GLN A 23 6.49 -2.55 2.74
CA GLN A 23 6.06 -1.18 2.99
C GLN A 23 6.56 -0.20 1.92
N LEU A 24 7.13 -0.69 0.80
CA LEU A 24 7.66 0.16 -0.27
C LEU A 24 6.62 1.15 -0.82
N ILE A 25 5.42 0.66 -1.13
CA ILE A 25 4.33 1.49 -1.67
C ILE A 25 3.89 2.55 -0.66
N ASP A 26 3.83 2.17 0.62
CA ASP A 26 3.47 3.06 1.71
C ASP A 26 4.48 4.20 1.88
N VAL A 27 5.78 3.87 1.83
CA VAL A 27 6.87 4.86 1.89
C VAL A 27 6.85 5.79 0.67
N LEU A 28 6.61 5.24 -0.53
CA LEU A 28 6.48 6.04 -1.77
C LEU A 28 5.33 7.04 -1.68
N ASN A 29 4.13 6.56 -1.34
CA ASN A 29 2.94 7.40 -1.19
C ASN A 29 3.15 8.48 -0.12
N LEU A 30 3.87 8.14 0.95
CA LEU A 30 4.17 9.07 2.01
C LEU A 30 5.14 10.16 1.57
N LEU A 31 6.21 9.82 0.85
CA LEU A 31 7.11 10.82 0.27
C LEU A 31 6.41 11.75 -0.71
N GLU A 32 5.49 11.23 -1.52
CA GLU A 32 4.65 12.04 -2.41
C GLU A 32 3.74 12.98 -1.62
N ARG A 33 3.05 12.47 -0.60
CA ARG A 33 2.23 13.29 0.31
C ARG A 33 3.08 14.35 1.02
N CYS A 34 4.32 14.03 1.39
CA CYS A 34 5.27 14.96 1.99
C CYS A 34 5.80 16.01 1.00
N GLY A 35 5.51 15.88 -0.30
CA GLY A 35 5.95 16.81 -1.33
C GLY A 35 7.42 16.66 -1.70
N PHE A 36 8.01 15.48 -1.46
CA PHE A 36 9.40 15.23 -1.79
C PHE A 36 9.62 15.30 -3.32
N PRO A 37 10.63 16.07 -3.80
CA PRO A 37 10.93 16.15 -5.22
C PRO A 37 11.60 14.86 -5.71
N GLN A 38 10.83 13.96 -6.34
CA GLN A 38 11.27 12.64 -6.83
C GLN A 38 12.56 12.68 -7.68
N ARG A 39 12.81 13.78 -8.40
CA ARG A 39 14.05 13.98 -9.18
C ARG A 39 15.33 13.96 -8.34
N ARG A 40 15.26 14.18 -7.03
CA ARG A 40 16.40 14.11 -6.08
C ARG A 40 16.64 12.70 -5.52
N TRP A 41 16.01 11.67 -6.08
CA TRP A 41 16.15 10.27 -5.61
C TRP A 41 17.61 9.80 -5.46
N LYS A 42 18.53 10.22 -6.34
CA LYS A 42 19.95 9.87 -6.23
C LYS A 42 20.59 10.43 -4.97
N GLU A 43 20.30 11.70 -4.67
CA GLU A 43 20.80 12.34 -3.46
C GLU A 43 20.22 11.68 -2.22
N LEU A 44 18.93 11.32 -2.27
CA LEU A 44 18.26 10.55 -1.21
C LEU A 44 18.92 9.19 -0.99
N GLY A 45 19.17 8.43 -2.05
CA GLY A 45 19.84 7.14 -1.94
C GLY A 45 21.22 7.25 -1.29
N LEU A 46 22.01 8.26 -1.65
CA LEU A 46 23.34 8.49 -1.05
C LEU A 46 23.23 8.82 0.45
N THR A 47 22.29 9.68 0.86
CA THR A 47 22.12 10.04 2.28
C THR A 47 21.60 8.87 3.09
N LEU A 48 20.77 8.01 2.50
CA LEU A 48 20.27 6.76 3.08
C LEU A 48 21.33 5.64 3.15
N GLY A 49 22.50 5.81 2.54
CA GLY A 49 23.61 4.86 2.63
C GLY A 49 23.78 3.92 1.45
N LEU A 50 23.06 4.14 0.35
CA LEU A 50 23.30 3.45 -0.91
C LEU A 50 24.58 3.99 -1.57
N HIS A 51 25.32 3.10 -2.22
CA HIS A 51 26.54 3.48 -2.92
C HIS A 51 26.22 4.07 -4.31
N LYS A 52 27.13 4.92 -4.80
CA LYS A 52 27.01 5.55 -6.12
C LYS A 52 26.85 4.55 -7.26
N ASN A 53 27.57 3.43 -7.22
CA ASN A 53 27.47 2.36 -8.22
C ASN A 53 26.07 1.72 -8.25
N THR A 54 25.44 1.52 -7.10
CA THR A 54 24.04 1.04 -6.99
C THR A 54 23.09 2.01 -7.66
N LEU A 55 23.20 3.31 -7.34
CA LEU A 55 22.34 4.35 -7.93
C LEU A 55 22.57 4.53 -9.43
N ASP A 56 23.83 4.48 -9.89
CA ASP A 56 24.14 4.56 -11.32
C ASP A 56 23.69 3.31 -12.07
N ALA A 57 23.55 2.15 -11.41
CA ALA A 57 22.92 0.97 -11.99
C ALA A 57 21.41 1.13 -12.14
N ILE A 58 20.74 1.69 -11.12
CA ILE A 58 19.30 1.98 -11.15
C ILE A 58 18.96 2.91 -12.32
N GLU A 59 19.71 4.02 -12.47
CA GLU A 59 19.47 4.97 -13.57
C GLU A 59 19.66 4.33 -14.95
N ARG A 60 20.65 3.46 -15.11
CA ARG A 60 20.89 2.74 -16.38
C ARG A 60 19.77 1.75 -16.71
N ASN A 61 19.15 1.14 -15.70
CA ASN A 61 18.06 0.20 -15.90
C ASN A 61 16.73 0.91 -16.20
N HIS A 62 16.56 2.14 -15.70
CA HIS A 62 15.34 2.93 -15.84
C HIS A 62 15.62 4.35 -16.38
N PRO A 63 16.23 4.47 -17.58
CA PRO A 63 16.69 5.75 -18.09
C PRO A 63 15.52 6.70 -18.36
N GLY A 64 15.53 7.86 -17.71
CA GLY A 64 14.50 8.88 -17.86
C GLY A 64 13.22 8.62 -17.05
N ASP A 65 13.09 7.47 -16.42
CA ASP A 65 11.95 7.13 -15.55
C ASP A 65 12.30 7.42 -14.08
N VAL A 66 12.03 8.66 -13.67
CA VAL A 66 12.32 9.16 -12.33
C VAL A 66 11.54 8.39 -11.26
N TYR A 67 10.30 7.99 -11.55
CA TYR A 67 9.46 7.28 -10.60
C TYR A 67 9.97 5.87 -10.36
N GLN A 68 10.35 5.15 -11.41
CA GLN A 68 10.96 3.82 -11.29
C GLN A 68 12.33 3.89 -10.62
N CYS A 69 13.13 4.92 -10.92
CA CYS A 69 14.40 5.10 -10.22
C CYS A 69 14.22 5.35 -8.71
N LEU A 70 13.24 6.17 -8.31
CA LEU A 70 12.93 6.37 -6.89
C LEU A 70 12.41 5.09 -6.24
N THR A 71 11.54 4.36 -6.93
CA THR A 71 10.98 3.09 -6.46
C THR A 71 12.08 2.07 -6.18
N GLU A 72 13.00 1.87 -7.14
CA GLU A 72 14.12 0.94 -6.95
C GLU A 72 15.12 1.44 -5.90
N CYS A 73 15.35 2.76 -5.82
CA CYS A 73 16.17 3.35 -4.75
C CYS A 73 15.62 3.01 -3.36
N LEU A 74 14.32 3.18 -3.15
CA LEU A 74 13.67 2.84 -1.89
C LEU A 74 13.61 1.34 -1.64
N SER A 75 13.45 0.53 -2.70
CA SER A 75 13.53 -0.94 -2.63
C SER A 75 14.89 -1.40 -2.09
N GLN A 76 15.99 -0.85 -2.61
CA GLN A 76 17.35 -1.16 -2.14
C GLN A 76 17.56 -0.70 -0.69
N TRP A 77 17.04 0.48 -0.33
CA TRP A 77 17.10 0.98 1.04
C TRP A 77 16.33 0.08 2.03
N LEU A 78 15.09 -0.31 1.70
CA LEU A 78 14.26 -1.21 2.51
C LEU A 78 14.85 -2.62 2.62
N SER A 79 15.55 -3.06 1.57
CA SER A 79 16.32 -4.31 1.56
C SER A 79 17.64 -4.22 2.34
N ARG A 80 17.94 -3.04 2.93
CA ARG A 80 19.15 -2.76 3.72
C ARG A 80 20.44 -3.02 2.94
N ALA A 81 20.44 -2.67 1.65
CA ALA A 81 21.61 -2.79 0.80
C ALA A 81 22.77 -1.87 1.24
N ASP A 82 23.98 -2.15 0.75
CA ASP A 82 25.15 -1.29 0.92
C ASP A 82 25.42 -0.90 2.39
N ASN A 83 25.44 0.40 2.69
CA ASN A 83 25.77 0.95 4.00
C ASN A 83 24.54 1.46 4.76
N VAL A 84 23.33 1.03 4.39
CA VAL A 84 22.06 1.49 5.01
C VAL A 84 22.07 1.31 6.53
N ASP A 85 22.61 0.19 7.02
CA ASP A 85 22.70 -0.09 8.45
C ASP A 85 23.60 0.90 9.21
N SER A 86 24.65 1.40 8.55
CA SER A 86 25.52 2.44 9.12
C SER A 86 24.86 3.82 9.17
N LYS A 87 23.75 4.00 8.45
CA LYS A 87 22.94 5.23 8.39
C LYS A 87 21.65 5.15 9.21
N GLY A 88 21.57 4.20 10.14
CA GLY A 88 20.39 4.03 11.00
C GLY A 88 19.38 3.01 10.47
N GLY A 89 19.68 2.30 9.38
CA GLY A 89 18.86 1.23 8.83
C GLY A 89 17.65 1.73 8.04
N ALA A 90 16.77 0.80 7.67
CA ALA A 90 15.49 1.09 7.03
C ALA A 90 14.45 1.49 8.10
N THR A 91 14.45 2.75 8.52
CA THR A 91 13.54 3.27 9.56
C THR A 91 12.97 4.62 9.15
N PHE A 92 11.87 5.01 9.78
CA PHE A 92 11.30 6.34 9.60
C PHE A 92 12.24 7.45 10.04
N ASP A 93 12.97 7.24 11.13
CA ASP A 93 13.87 8.23 11.68
C ASP A 93 15.07 8.45 10.74
N SER A 94 15.65 7.38 10.18
CA SER A 94 16.72 7.51 9.19
C SER A 94 16.26 8.16 7.88
N LEU A 95 15.00 7.95 7.47
CA LEU A 95 14.41 8.66 6.32
C LEU A 95 14.20 10.16 6.62
N SER A 96 13.67 10.50 7.80
CA SER A 96 13.50 11.90 8.25
C SER A 96 14.85 12.62 8.33
N ASP A 97 15.86 11.97 8.92
CA ASP A 97 17.22 12.50 9.04
C ASP A 97 17.88 12.68 7.66
N ALA A 98 17.67 11.73 6.75
CA ALA A 98 18.15 11.84 5.37
C ALA A 98 17.53 13.05 4.66
N LEU A 99 16.22 13.28 4.79
CA LEU A 99 15.53 14.45 4.22
C LEU A 99 16.04 15.77 4.82
N LYS A 100 16.25 15.82 6.14
CA LYS A 100 16.87 16.99 6.81
C LYS A 100 18.29 17.25 6.30
N SER A 101 19.09 16.20 6.12
CA SER A 101 20.48 16.32 5.68
C SER A 101 20.63 16.89 4.25
N MET A 102 19.63 16.67 3.40
CA MET A 102 19.57 17.23 2.04
C MET A 102 18.79 18.55 1.96
N ASN A 103 18.45 19.14 3.11
CA ASN A 103 17.71 20.38 3.25
C ASN A 103 16.25 20.32 2.73
N GLU A 104 15.66 19.13 2.66
CA GLU A 104 14.22 18.91 2.40
C GLU A 104 13.42 18.98 3.72
N ASN A 105 13.62 20.05 4.48
CA ASN A 105 13.08 20.21 5.84
C ASN A 105 11.54 20.19 5.85
N ALA A 106 10.89 20.78 4.85
CA ALA A 106 9.43 20.77 4.75
C ALA A 106 8.85 19.34 4.58
N ALA A 107 9.51 18.50 3.78
CA ALA A 107 9.12 17.11 3.61
C ALA A 107 9.40 16.30 4.89
N ALA A 108 10.52 16.54 5.57
CA ALA A 108 10.87 15.91 6.83
C ALA A 108 9.89 16.28 7.96
N ASP A 109 9.54 17.56 8.10
CA ASP A 109 8.60 18.04 9.12
C ASP A 109 7.21 17.43 8.92
N LYS A 110 6.78 17.30 7.66
CA LYS A 110 5.52 16.64 7.31
C LYS A 110 5.58 15.15 7.60
N LEU A 111 6.70 14.48 7.34
CA LEU A 111 6.93 13.09 7.69
C LEU A 111 6.81 12.87 9.21
N ASP A 112 7.44 13.73 10.01
CA ASP A 112 7.39 13.69 11.47
C ASP A 112 5.98 13.98 12.00
N GLN A 113 5.20 14.83 11.31
CA GLN A 113 3.79 15.07 11.64
C GLN A 113 2.91 13.85 11.36
N GLU A 114 3.11 13.17 10.23
CA GLU A 114 2.38 11.94 9.88
C GLU A 114 2.64 10.84 10.91
N LYS A 115 3.90 10.66 11.33
CA LYS A 115 4.28 9.74 12.41
C LYS A 115 3.55 10.07 13.72
N ARG A 116 3.49 11.35 14.11
CA ARG A 116 2.77 11.80 15.32
C ARG A 116 1.26 11.57 15.23
N ASN A 117 0.65 11.85 14.08
CA ASN A 117 -0.78 11.66 13.87
C ASN A 117 -1.18 10.18 14.00
N ALA A 118 -0.36 9.27 13.47
CA ALA A 118 -0.61 7.83 13.59
C ALA A 118 -0.53 7.35 15.04
N ILE A 119 0.43 7.86 15.83
CA ILE A 119 0.56 7.53 17.26
C ILE A 119 -0.63 8.05 18.06
N ILE A 120 -1.13 9.26 17.77
CA ILE A 120 -2.27 9.86 18.47
C ILE A 120 -3.55 9.09 18.15
N SER A 121 -3.80 8.77 16.87
CA SER A 121 -4.98 8.01 16.44
C SER A 121 -5.03 6.58 17.00
N GLY A 122 -3.89 6.00 17.38
CA GLY A 122 -3.83 4.71 18.07
C GLY A 122 -4.20 4.77 19.56
N ASN A 123 -4.24 5.97 20.18
CA ASN A 123 -4.47 6.16 21.61
C ASN A 123 -5.90 6.59 21.97
N ASP A 124 -6.80 6.80 21.00
CA ASP A 124 -8.16 7.33 21.20
C ASP A 124 -9.18 6.34 21.85
N ILE A 125 -8.73 5.24 22.46
CA ILE A 125 -9.58 4.41 23.35
C ILE A 125 -9.42 4.80 24.84
N LYS A 126 -8.67 5.84 25.19
CA LYS A 126 -8.57 6.27 26.59
C LYS A 126 -8.47 7.79 26.76
N GLY A 127 -9.60 8.48 26.64
CA GLY A 127 -9.66 9.85 27.15
C GLY A 127 -10.94 10.61 26.83
N THR A 128 -11.98 10.42 27.65
CA THR A 128 -13.01 11.40 28.09
C THR A 128 -13.85 10.67 29.16
N ASN A 129 -14.14 11.10 30.39
CA ASN A 129 -13.96 12.32 31.18
C ASN A 129 -13.93 11.93 32.68
N ASP A 130 -13.25 12.73 33.49
CA ASP A 130 -13.51 13.14 34.89
C ASP A 130 -14.02 12.17 35.99
N VAL A 131 -13.22 12.15 37.09
CA VAL A 131 -13.59 12.13 38.52
C VAL A 131 -14.50 10.99 39.02
N HIS A 132 -13.91 9.95 39.63
CA HIS A 132 -14.04 9.57 41.06
C HIS A 132 -13.48 8.15 41.30
N SER A 133 -12.80 8.01 42.44
CA SER A 133 -12.32 6.83 43.18
C SER A 133 -12.79 5.39 42.88
N THR A 134 -11.88 4.48 43.26
CA THR A 134 -12.03 3.11 43.81
C THR A 134 -12.10 1.88 42.88
N ALA A 135 -10.99 1.13 42.90
CA ALA A 135 -10.85 -0.28 43.31
C ALA A 135 -11.67 -1.41 42.63
N THR A 136 -10.90 -2.43 42.22
CA THR A 136 -11.20 -3.88 42.24
C THR A 136 -12.19 -4.45 41.22
N GLY A 137 -11.80 -5.55 40.56
CA GLY A 137 -12.78 -6.49 40.02
C GLY A 137 -12.32 -7.36 38.85
N THR A 138 -11.65 -8.46 39.16
CA THR A 138 -11.63 -9.68 38.33
C THR A 138 -13.05 -10.20 38.05
N ASN A 139 -13.29 -10.79 36.87
CA ASN A 139 -14.12 -11.99 36.54
C ASN A 139 -14.44 -11.98 35.02
N LYS A 140 -14.04 -12.95 34.19
CA LYS A 140 -14.38 -14.40 34.07
C LYS A 140 -15.71 -14.70 33.33
N LEU A 141 -15.53 -15.26 32.12
CA LEU A 141 -16.28 -16.33 31.42
C LEU A 141 -17.54 -16.09 30.55
N LEU A 142 -17.37 -16.50 29.28
CA LEU A 142 -18.15 -17.41 28.40
C LEU A 142 -19.60 -17.12 27.94
N ILE A 143 -19.89 -17.78 26.80
CA ILE A 143 -21.15 -18.15 26.13
C ILE A 143 -21.32 -17.28 24.86
N GLY A 144 -21.25 -17.78 23.64
CA GLY A 144 -21.71 -19.06 23.11
C GLY A 144 -22.64 -18.75 21.93
N GLY A 145 -22.20 -19.02 20.71
CA GLY A 145 -22.99 -18.85 19.49
C GLY A 145 -22.54 -19.84 18.41
N PRO A 146 -23.46 -20.37 17.58
CA PRO A 146 -23.34 -21.70 17.00
C PRO A 146 -22.48 -21.73 15.74
N SER A 147 -21.92 -22.93 15.51
CA SER A 147 -21.17 -23.32 14.32
C SER A 147 -21.93 -23.04 13.04
N LEU A 148 -21.35 -22.22 12.16
CA LEU A 148 -21.58 -22.34 10.73
C LEU A 148 -20.52 -23.31 10.19
N SER A 149 -21.00 -24.43 9.67
CA SER A 149 -20.21 -25.52 9.12
C SER A 149 -19.31 -25.07 7.95
N PRO A 150 -18.23 -25.82 7.67
CA PRO A 150 -17.15 -25.40 6.78
C PRO A 150 -17.61 -25.33 5.32
N ILE A 151 -17.89 -24.13 4.83
CA ILE A 151 -17.92 -23.90 3.39
C ILE A 151 -16.46 -23.75 2.97
N ALA A 152 -15.97 -24.80 2.32
CA ALA A 152 -14.75 -24.89 1.54
C ALA A 152 -13.82 -23.68 1.70
N LEU A 153 -12.86 -23.85 2.60
CA LEU A 153 -11.59 -23.14 2.60
C LEU A 153 -10.89 -23.50 1.28
N MET A 154 -11.37 -22.93 0.16
CA MET A 154 -10.55 -22.82 -1.03
C MET A 154 -9.44 -21.90 -0.59
N ASP A 155 -8.22 -22.45 -0.55
CA ASP A 155 -6.99 -21.70 -0.39
C ASP A 155 -7.11 -20.40 -1.18
N ILE A 156 -7.29 -19.28 -0.48
CA ILE A 156 -7.22 -17.96 -1.11
C ILE A 156 -5.73 -17.80 -1.38
N PRO A 157 -5.26 -17.85 -2.64
CA PRO A 157 -3.89 -17.48 -2.90
C PRO A 157 -3.79 -15.99 -2.54
N ASP A 158 -2.90 -15.68 -1.61
CA ASP A 158 -2.54 -14.33 -1.16
C ASP A 158 -1.79 -13.54 -2.27
N ASP A 159 -2.16 -13.77 -3.53
CA ASP A 159 -1.54 -13.21 -4.71
C ASP A 159 -2.22 -11.89 -5.05
N ARG A 160 -1.78 -10.82 -4.39
CA ARG A 160 -2.08 -9.44 -4.78
C ARG A 160 -1.82 -9.25 -6.29
N PRO A 161 -2.69 -8.53 -7.05
CA PRO A 161 -2.47 -8.33 -8.47
C PRO A 161 -1.15 -7.59 -8.72
N ALA A 162 -0.36 -8.07 -9.65
CA ALA A 162 0.80 -7.32 -10.13
C ALA A 162 0.33 -6.02 -10.81
N VAL A 163 1.18 -4.98 -10.83
CA VAL A 163 0.84 -3.70 -11.47
C VAL A 163 0.47 -3.90 -12.95
N SER A 164 1.12 -4.82 -13.65
CA SER A 164 0.82 -5.20 -15.03
C SER A 164 -0.57 -5.85 -15.18
N GLU A 165 -0.97 -6.71 -14.24
CA GLU A 165 -2.32 -7.30 -14.21
C GLU A 165 -3.37 -6.23 -13.93
N LEU A 166 -3.10 -5.33 -12.98
CA LEU A 166 -4.01 -4.25 -12.62
C LEU A 166 -4.28 -3.31 -13.80
N ILE A 167 -3.24 -2.96 -14.56
CA ILE A 167 -3.35 -2.15 -15.78
C ILE A 167 -4.23 -2.87 -16.82
N GLU A 168 -3.99 -4.16 -17.04
CA GLU A 168 -4.77 -4.96 -17.99
C GLU A 168 -6.25 -5.06 -17.58
N PHE A 169 -6.52 -5.29 -16.30
CA PHE A 169 -7.86 -5.34 -15.75
C PHE A 169 -8.61 -4.02 -15.90
N HIS A 170 -7.94 -2.91 -15.60
CA HIS A 170 -8.53 -1.59 -15.74
C HIS A 170 -8.84 -1.25 -17.21
N GLU A 171 -7.95 -1.57 -18.15
CA GLU A 171 -8.24 -1.39 -19.57
C GLU A 171 -9.43 -2.24 -20.04
N LEU A 172 -9.52 -3.49 -19.60
CA LEU A 172 -10.63 -4.39 -19.98
C LEU A 172 -11.97 -3.92 -19.40
N LEU A 173 -11.95 -3.34 -18.20
CA LEU A 173 -13.10 -2.69 -17.58
C LEU A 173 -13.54 -1.44 -18.35
N ILE A 174 -12.60 -0.57 -18.75
CA ILE A 174 -12.90 0.61 -19.60
C ILE A 174 -13.52 0.16 -20.93
N LYS A 175 -12.98 -0.90 -21.53
CA LYS A 175 -13.45 -1.49 -22.79
C LYS A 175 -14.78 -2.25 -22.65
N GLY A 176 -15.33 -2.38 -21.45
CA GLY A 176 -16.60 -3.07 -21.17
C GLY A 176 -16.55 -4.60 -21.42
N GLN A 177 -15.36 -5.18 -21.53
CA GLN A 177 -15.19 -6.59 -21.94
C GLN A 177 -15.42 -7.60 -20.80
N LEU A 178 -15.62 -7.11 -19.58
CA LEU A 178 -15.79 -7.93 -18.38
C LEU A 178 -17.20 -7.83 -17.77
N GLU A 179 -18.13 -7.08 -18.38
CA GLU A 179 -19.49 -6.85 -17.85
C GLU A 179 -20.32 -8.15 -17.73
N GLU A 180 -20.12 -9.14 -18.62
CA GLU A 180 -20.81 -10.44 -18.56
C GLU A 180 -20.15 -11.46 -17.62
N SER A 181 -18.89 -11.23 -17.23
CA SER A 181 -18.08 -12.19 -16.45
C SER A 181 -17.94 -11.81 -14.97
N LEU A 182 -18.57 -10.71 -14.53
CA LEU A 182 -18.40 -10.14 -13.19
C LEU A 182 -19.75 -9.95 -12.48
N PRO A 183 -20.39 -11.01 -11.95
CA PRO A 183 -21.60 -10.88 -11.14
C PRO A 183 -21.33 -10.27 -9.75
N LEU A 184 -20.07 -10.18 -9.32
CA LEU A 184 -19.66 -9.71 -8.00
C LEU A 184 -19.39 -8.20 -7.91
N LEU A 185 -19.15 -7.53 -9.03
CA LEU A 185 -18.89 -6.10 -9.08
C LEU A 185 -20.21 -5.37 -9.36
N ASP A 186 -20.63 -4.51 -8.43
CA ASP A 186 -21.84 -3.70 -8.62
C ASP A 186 -21.71 -2.83 -9.88
N ALA A 187 -22.79 -2.73 -10.65
CA ALA A 187 -22.85 -1.92 -11.87
C ALA A 187 -22.48 -0.45 -11.59
N ASP A 188 -22.77 0.04 -10.38
CA ASP A 188 -22.39 1.38 -9.95
C ASP A 188 -20.87 1.52 -9.78
N THR A 189 -20.20 0.51 -9.22
CA THR A 189 -18.74 0.48 -9.06
C THR A 189 -18.03 0.39 -10.41
N ILE A 190 -18.50 -0.47 -11.31
CA ILE A 190 -17.98 -0.57 -12.69
C ILE A 190 -18.12 0.79 -13.40
N ARG A 191 -19.29 1.42 -13.28
CA ARG A 191 -19.56 2.74 -13.86
C ARG A 191 -18.66 3.82 -13.25
N LYS A 192 -18.39 3.78 -11.95
CA LYS A 192 -17.48 4.71 -11.27
C LYS A 192 -16.05 4.55 -11.77
N ILE A 193 -15.53 3.32 -11.87
CA ILE A 193 -14.17 3.04 -12.36
C ILE A 193 -14.00 3.51 -13.80
N ARG A 194 -15.00 3.32 -14.67
CA ARG A 194 -14.94 3.73 -16.08
C ARG A 194 -14.99 5.25 -16.30
N ASN A 195 -15.65 5.98 -15.41
CA ASN A 195 -15.88 7.42 -15.56
C ASN A 195 -14.94 8.26 -14.69
N THR A 196 -13.85 7.68 -14.17
CA THR A 196 -12.85 8.45 -13.43
C THR A 196 -12.15 9.44 -14.35
N VAL A 197 -11.80 10.60 -13.80
CA VAL A 197 -11.16 11.70 -14.56
C VAL A 197 -9.69 11.38 -14.84
N ASN A 198 -9.11 10.42 -14.10
CA ASN A 198 -7.74 9.98 -14.23
C ASN A 198 -7.62 8.46 -13.99
N ASP A 199 -6.62 7.84 -14.60
CA ASP A 199 -6.37 6.39 -14.52
C ASP A 199 -6.00 5.98 -13.09
N HIS A 200 -5.27 6.81 -12.36
CA HIS A 200 -4.83 6.53 -11.00
C HIS A 200 -5.99 6.28 -10.02
N GLU A 201 -7.06 7.07 -10.14
CA GLU A 201 -8.27 6.93 -9.34
C GLU A 201 -9.08 5.70 -9.77
N GLY A 202 -9.14 5.42 -11.07
CA GLY A 202 -9.75 4.20 -11.59
C GLY A 202 -9.04 2.93 -11.09
N MET A 203 -7.71 2.93 -11.08
CA MET A 203 -6.87 1.85 -10.53
C MET A 203 -7.06 1.72 -9.02
N SER A 204 -7.11 2.83 -8.28
CA SER A 204 -7.33 2.81 -6.82
C SER A 204 -8.69 2.24 -6.44
N LEU A 205 -9.73 2.58 -7.19
CA LEU A 205 -11.07 2.01 -7.02
C LEU A 205 -11.11 0.51 -7.34
N LEU A 206 -10.35 0.07 -8.33
CA LEU A 206 -10.22 -1.34 -8.71
C LEU A 206 -9.48 -2.14 -7.63
N ILE A 207 -8.38 -1.61 -7.08
CA ILE A 207 -7.67 -2.22 -5.94
C ILE A 207 -8.62 -2.38 -4.75
N ARG A 208 -9.37 -1.33 -4.41
CA ARG A 208 -10.35 -1.41 -3.31
C ARG A 208 -11.42 -2.47 -3.55
N ALA A 209 -11.87 -2.65 -4.80
CA ALA A 209 -12.82 -3.71 -5.13
C ALA A 209 -12.22 -5.12 -4.93
N PHE A 210 -10.92 -5.31 -5.18
CA PHE A 210 -10.23 -6.56 -4.87
C PHE A 210 -10.06 -6.81 -3.37
N GLU A 211 -9.83 -5.75 -2.59
CA GLU A 211 -9.75 -5.84 -1.13
C GLU A 211 -11.11 -6.16 -0.49
N GLU A 212 -12.18 -5.57 -1.01
CA GLU A 212 -13.56 -5.81 -0.55
C GLU A 212 -14.07 -7.21 -0.97
N HIS A 213 -13.62 -7.71 -2.13
CA HIS A 213 -14.02 -9.00 -2.68
C HIS A 213 -12.80 -9.82 -3.14
N PRO A 214 -12.16 -10.61 -2.25
CA PRO A 214 -10.98 -11.40 -2.59
C PRO A 214 -11.20 -12.39 -3.75
N THR A 215 -12.43 -12.87 -3.93
CA THR A 215 -12.81 -13.76 -5.04
C THR A 215 -12.84 -13.05 -6.40
N LEU A 216 -12.98 -11.73 -6.41
CA LEU A 216 -13.04 -10.92 -7.63
C LEU A 216 -11.76 -10.99 -8.45
N LEU A 217 -10.61 -11.00 -7.76
CA LEU A 217 -9.30 -11.08 -8.41
C LEU A 217 -9.13 -12.41 -9.16
N HIS A 218 -9.53 -13.52 -8.53
CA HIS A 218 -9.49 -14.83 -9.16
C HIS A 218 -10.41 -14.88 -10.40
N GLU A 219 -11.65 -14.38 -10.28
CA GLU A 219 -12.59 -14.30 -11.41
C GLU A 219 -12.06 -13.44 -12.55
N MET A 220 -11.41 -12.30 -12.26
CA MET A 220 -10.79 -11.45 -13.27
C MET A 220 -9.62 -12.14 -13.97
N ARG A 221 -8.78 -12.90 -13.25
CA ARG A 221 -7.72 -13.74 -13.85
C ARG A 221 -8.31 -14.81 -14.78
N VAL A 222 -9.37 -15.50 -14.33
CA VAL A 222 -10.08 -16.53 -15.12
C VAL A 222 -10.73 -15.92 -16.38
N ALA A 223 -11.43 -14.80 -16.25
CA ALA A 223 -12.06 -14.10 -17.37
C ALA A 223 -11.02 -13.59 -18.38
N THR A 224 -9.93 -13.00 -17.89
CA THR A 224 -8.82 -12.52 -18.73
C THR A 224 -8.14 -13.68 -19.47
N GLY A 225 -7.95 -14.82 -18.82
CA GLY A 225 -7.45 -16.05 -19.45
C GLY A 225 -8.36 -16.55 -20.58
N LYS A 226 -9.68 -16.54 -20.38
CA LYS A 226 -10.66 -16.89 -21.42
C LYS A 226 -10.60 -15.92 -22.61
N ILE A 227 -10.50 -14.62 -22.37
CA ILE A 227 -10.39 -13.59 -23.42
C ILE A 227 -9.09 -13.78 -24.24
N LYS A 228 -7.96 -14.07 -23.58
CA LYS A 228 -6.68 -14.37 -24.25
C LYS A 228 -6.75 -15.66 -25.08
N GLY A 229 -7.40 -16.71 -24.57
CA GLY A 229 -7.62 -17.97 -25.30
C GLY A 229 -8.51 -17.83 -26.54
N ILE A 230 -9.55 -16.98 -26.48
CA ILE A 230 -10.46 -16.70 -27.60
C ILE A 230 -9.75 -15.94 -28.74
N LYS A 231 -8.78 -15.07 -28.42
CA LYS A 231 -7.97 -14.36 -29.44
C LYS A 231 -7.07 -15.28 -30.25
N ILE A 232 -6.71 -16.46 -29.73
CA ILE A 232 -5.83 -17.43 -30.40
C ILE A 232 -6.61 -18.36 -31.36
N THR A 233 -7.93 -18.45 -31.20
CA THR A 233 -8.78 -19.38 -31.99
C THR A 233 -9.48 -18.74 -33.20
N LYS A 234 -9.30 -17.44 -33.46
CA LYS A 234 -9.73 -16.85 -34.74
C LYS A 234 -8.61 -16.96 -35.78
N ARG A 235 -8.56 -18.12 -36.43
CA ARG A 235 -7.81 -18.35 -37.67
C ARG A 235 -8.77 -18.37 -38.85
#